data_AF-A0A948XKM6-F1
#
_entry.id   AF-A0A948XKM6-F1
#
_cell.length_a   1.000
_cell.length_b   1.000
_cell.length_c   1.000
_cell.angle_alpha   90.00
_cell.angle_beta   90.00
_cell.angle_gamma   90.00
#
_symmetry.space_group_name_H-M   'P 1'
#
loop_
_entity.id
_entity.type
_entity.pdbx_description
1 polymer ?
#
loop_
_entity_poly.entity_id
_entity_poly.type
_entity_poly.pdbx_seq_one_letter_code
_entity_poly.pdbx_strand_id
1 'polypeptide(L)' 'MASTGIMAFFGFFFWMINARVYTSEQVGIATALISVAGLISGLSYLFIHMGLMGIGISWIIGQGVTAMIYLVIIKKLF' A
#
# COMPACT_ATOMS: atom_id res chain seq x y z
N MET A 1 -11.27 1.14 -22.52
CA MET A 1 -11.98 2.16 -21.72
C MET A 1 -12.95 1.55 -20.71
N ALA A 2 -13.64 0.45 -21.02
CA ALA A 2 -14.52 -0.24 -20.05
C ALA A 2 -13.80 -0.68 -18.76
N SER A 3 -12.57 -1.20 -18.85
CA SER A 3 -11.77 -1.61 -17.68
C SER A 3 -11.49 -0.47 -16.70
N THR A 4 -11.14 0.71 -17.21
CA THR A 4 -10.93 1.92 -16.40
C THR A 4 -12.21 2.33 -15.68
N GLY A 5 -13.35 2.30 -16.38
CA GLY A 5 -14.65 2.61 -15.80
C GLY A 5 -15.04 1.64 -14.68
N ILE A 6 -14.80 0.33 -14.88
CA ILE A 6 -15.04 -0.71 -13.87
C ILE A 6 -14.18 -0.46 -12.62
N MET A 7 -12.86 -0.26 -12.80
CA MET A 7 -11.95 -0.01 -11.67
C MET A 7 -12.32 1.25 -10.90
N ALA A 8 -12.67 2.34 -11.60
CA ALA A 8 -13.08 3.59 -10.97
C ALA A 8 -14.38 3.42 -10.17
N PHE A 9 -15.37 2.74 -10.74
CA PHE A 9 -16.63 2.44 -10.06
C PHE A 9 -16.39 1.67 -8.76
N PHE A 10 -15.71 0.52 -8.82
CA PHE A 10 -15.44 -0.27 -7.63
C PHE A 10 -14.55 0.46 -6.61
N GLY A 11 -13.53 1.19 -7.06
CA GLY A 11 -12.68 1.99 -6.19
C GLY A 11 -13.44 3.08 -5.44
N PHE A 12 -14.39 3.75 -6.10
CA PHE A 12 -15.24 4.76 -5.49
C PHE A 12 -16.13 4.17 -4.39
N PHE A 13 -16.84 3.07 -4.67
CA PHE A 13 -17.69 2.41 -3.68
C PHE A 13 -16.88 1.83 -2.51
N PHE A 14 -15.72 1.24 -2.80
CA PHE A 14 -14.79 0.77 -1.77
C PHE A 14 -14.42 1.89 -0.80
N TRP A 15 -13.96 3.04 -1.30
CA TRP A 15 -13.58 4.16 -0.44
C TRP A 15 -14.77 4.83 0.25
N MET A 16 -15.94 4.89 -0.41
CA MET A 16 -17.17 5.41 0.21
C MET A 16 -17.58 4.60 1.44
N ILE A 17 -17.55 3.27 1.34
CA ILE A 17 -17.90 2.38 2.46
C ILE A 17 -16.86 2.54 3.58
N ASN A 18 -15.58 2.49 3.25
CA ASN A 18 -14.51 2.62 4.25
C ASN A 18 -14.57 3.95 5.02
N ALA A 19 -14.90 5.04 4.35
CA ALA A 19 -15.06 6.36 4.97
C ALA A 19 -16.24 6.44 5.96
N ARG A 20 -17.19 5.50 5.91
CA ARG A 20 -18.34 5.41 6.83
C ARG A 20 -18.10 4.43 7.98
N VAL A 21 -17.33 3.38 7.75
CA VAL A 21 -17.13 2.28 8.69
C VAL A 21 -15.90 2.49 9.59
N TYR A 22 -14.84 3.11 9.06
CA TYR A 22 -13.55 3.23 9.73
C TYR A 22 -13.22 4.67 10.10
N THR A 23 -12.37 4.87 11.11
CA THR A 23 -11.89 6.20 11.48
C THR A 23 -10.88 6.73 10.46
N SER A 24 -10.67 8.04 10.45
CA SER A 24 -9.68 8.71 9.59
C SER A 24 -8.27 8.12 9.75
N GLU A 25 -7.88 7.74 10.97
CA GLU A 25 -6.59 7.12 11.25
C GLU A 25 -6.48 5.74 10.59
N GLN A 26 -7.50 4.89 10.73
CA GLN A 26 -7.51 3.56 10.14
C GLN A 26 -7.47 3.62 8.60
N VAL A 27 -8.24 4.53 8.01
CA VAL A 27 -8.22 4.78 6.56
C VAL A 27 -6.84 5.28 6.12
N GLY A 28 -6.21 6.19 6.87
CA GLY A 28 -4.86 6.69 6.59
C GLY A 28 -3.77 5.60 6.66
N ILE A 29 -3.89 4.67 7.60
CA ILE A 29 -2.96 3.52 7.69
C ILE A 29 -3.17 2.58 6.49
N ALA A 30 -4.42 2.29 6.12
CA ALA A 30 -4.72 1.43 4.98
C ALA A 30 -4.20 2.01 3.66
N THR A 31 -4.37 3.31 3.41
CA THR A 31 -3.85 3.97 2.21
C THR A 31 -2.32 3.96 2.16
N ALA A 32 -1.66 4.15 3.30
CA ALA A 32 -0.21 4.05 3.40
C ALA A 32 0.28 2.63 3.06
N LEU A 33 -0.38 1.60 3.60
CA LEU A 33 -0.03 0.20 3.30
C LEU A 33 -0.28 -0.17 1.83
N ILE A 34 -1.37 0.31 1.22
CA ILE A 34 -1.63 0.14 -0.22
C ILE A 34 -0.50 0.79 -1.03
N SER A 35 -0.03 1.97 -0.62
CA SER A 35 1.09 2.66 -1.26
C SER A 35 2.39 1.86 -1.15
N VAL A 36 2.64 1.20 -0.01
CA VAL A 36 3.78 0.29 0.16
C VAL A 36 3.66 -0.93 -0.76
N ALA A 37 2.47 -1.52 -0.91
CA ALA A 37 2.26 -2.61 -1.87
C ALA A 37 2.56 -2.17 -3.32
N GLY A 38 2.16 -0.93 -3.67
CA GLY A 38 2.51 -0.29 -4.93
C GLY A 38 4.03 -0.10 -5.08
N LEU A 39 4.71 0.36 -4.03
CA LEU A 39 6.16 0.51 -3.99
C LEU A 39 6.87 -0.82 -4.22
N ILE A 40 6.47 -1.89 -3.50
CA ILE A 40 7.03 -3.24 -3.67
C ILE A 40 6.85 -3.70 -5.11
N SER A 41 5.66 -3.50 -5.68
CA SER A 41 5.35 -3.87 -7.06
C SER A 41 6.23 -3.11 -8.05
N GLY A 42 6.37 -1.79 -7.89
CA GLY A 42 7.22 -0.95 -8.73
C GLY A 42 8.70 -1.33 -8.65
N LEU A 43 9.21 -1.57 -7.44
CA LEU A 43 10.59 -2.04 -7.23
C LEU A 43 10.80 -3.45 -7.80
N SER A 44 9.80 -4.32 -7.69
CA SER A 44 9.85 -5.67 -8.25
C SER A 44 9.99 -5.63 -9.78
N TYR A 45 9.28 -4.72 -10.44
CA TYR A 45 9.45 -4.48 -11.87
C TYR A 45 10.82 -3.89 -12.20
N LEU A 46 11.32 -2.95 -11.40
CA LEU A 46 12.64 -2.35 -11.60
C LEU A 46 13.76 -3.39 -11.48
N PHE A 47 13.69 -4.28 -10.50
CA PHE A 47 14.70 -5.31 -10.22
C PHE A 47 14.40 -6.66 -10.87
N ILE A 48 13.44 -6.75 -11.79
CA ILE A 48 13.05 -8.02 -12.42
C ILE A 48 14.20 -8.71 -13.16
N HIS A 49 15.17 -7.94 -13.65
CA HIS A 49 16.40 -8.43 -14.30
C HIS A 49 17.31 -9.25 -13.36
N MET A 50 17.16 -9.09 -12.04
CA MET A 50 17.88 -9.88 -11.02
C MET A 50 17.12 -11.15 -10.63
N GLY A 51 15.98 -11.45 -11.28
CA GLY A 51 15.13 -12.59 -10.97
C GLY A 51 14.59 -12.56 -9.54
N LEU A 52 14.58 -13.71 -8.87
CA LEU A 52 14.02 -13.86 -7.52
C LEU A 52 14.73 -12.97 -6.48
N MET A 53 16.03 -12.70 -6.66
CA MET A 53 16.78 -11.83 -5.75
C MET A 53 16.25 -10.40 -5.77
N GLY A 54 15.90 -9.87 -6.96
CA GLY A 54 15.33 -8.53 -7.11
C GLY A 54 13.97 -8.40 -6.44
N ILE A 55 13.14 -9.44 -6.52
CA ILE A 55 11.86 -9.52 -5.79
C ILE A 55 12.12 -9.52 -4.28
N GLY A 56 13.10 -10.29 -3.81
CA GLY A 56 13.50 -10.32 -2.41
C GLY A 56 13.95 -8.96 -1.87
N ILE A 57 14.78 -8.22 -2.62
CA ILE A 57 15.21 -6.86 -2.26
C ILE A 57 14.02 -5.92 -2.18
N SER A 58 13.12 -5.96 -3.16
CA SER A 58 11.90 -5.15 -3.20
C SER A 58 11.01 -5.40 -1.97
N TRP A 59 10.89 -6.67 -1.56
CA TRP A 59 10.13 -7.07 -0.39
C TRP A 59 10.75 -6.58 0.91
N ILE A 60 12.08 -6.72 1.08
CA ILE A 60 12.80 -6.23 2.28
C ILE A 60 12.64 -4.71 2.41
N ILE A 61 12.76 -3.97 1.30
CA ILE A 61 12.55 -2.51 1.30
C ILE A 61 11.11 -2.18 1.72
N GLY A 62 10.11 -2.85 1.17
CA GLY A 62 8.71 -2.65 1.53
C GLY A 62 8.40 -2.95 3.00
N GLN A 63 8.98 -4.02 3.55
CA GLN A 63 8.87 -4.32 4.98
C GLN A 63 9.55 -3.25 5.84
N GLY A 64 10.69 -2.72 5.41
CA GLY A 64 11.35 -1.60 6.06
C GLY A 64 10.45 -0.36 6.14
N VAL A 65 9.79 0.01 5.04
CA VAL A 65 8.84 1.13 5.02
C VAL A 65 7.63 0.85 5.92
N THR A 66 7.09 -0.36 5.89
CA THR A 66 5.98 -0.78 6.76
C THR A 66 6.34 -0.67 8.23
N ALA A 67 7.54 -1.11 8.62
CA ALA A 67 8.04 -0.99 9.98
C ALA A 67 8.17 0.48 10.41
N MET A 68 8.64 1.36 9.52
CA MET A 68 8.71 2.80 9.81
C MET A 68 7.32 3.41 10.03
N ILE A 69 6.33 3.05 9.22
CA ILE A 69 4.92 3.47 9.41
C ILE A 69 4.43 3.02 10.79
N TYR A 70 4.68 1.76 11.16
CA TYR A 70 4.30 1.21 12.45
C TYR A 70 4.93 1.94 13.63
N LEU A 71 6.23 2.28 13.56
CA LEU A 71 6.93 3.03 14.60
C LEU A 71 6.38 4.45 14.78
N VAL A 72 6.02 5.13 13.69
CA VAL A 72 5.40 6.47 13.75
C VAL A 72 4.03 6.40 14.43
N ILE A 73 3.25 5.36 14.16
CA ILE A 73 1.94 5.14 14.80
C ILE A 73 2.09 4.89 16.30
N ILE A 74 3.01 4.01 16.72
CA ILE A 74 3.28 3.76 18.15
C ILE A 74 3.70 5.04 18.87
N LYS A 75 4.60 5.84 18.29
CA LYS A 75 5.03 7.11 18.88
C LYS A 75 3.92 8.16 18.96
N LYS A 76 2.80 7.97 18.26
CA LYS A 76 1.63 8.84 18.36
C LYS A 76 0.67 8.38 19.47
N LEU A 77 0.85 7.17 20.00
CA LEU A 77 0.02 6.54 21.03
C LEU A 77 0.62 6.62 22.44
N PHE A 78 1.93 6.84 22.58
CA PHE A 78 2.67 7.00 23.84
C PHE A 78 3.38 8.35 23.87
#